data_AF-A0A6J4PET8-F1
#
_entry.id   AF-A0A6J4PET8-F1
#
_cell.length_a   1.000
_cell.length_b   1.000
_cell.length_c   1.000
_cell.angle_alpha   90.00
_cell.angle_beta   90.00
_cell.angle_gamma   90.00
#
_symmetry.space_group_name_H-M   'P 1'
#
loop_
_entity.id
_entity.type
_entity.pdbx_description
1 polymer ?
#
loop_
_entity_poly.entity_id
_entity_poly.type
_entity_poly.pdbx_seq_one_letter_code
_entity_poly.pdbx_strand_id
1 'polypeptide(L)'
;MASADSGDYDAGEYTYLTLPPDRALRSCIGLVVAGLAARARIGVAGLEEAVELLEDRHSTKGTTRYRFSLKEDGLVAEVEEGEQDVGRDNVEVAGEVGWRTVVEMVS
;
A
#
# COMPACT_ATOMS: atom_id res chain seq x y z
N MET A 1 6.38 5.83 -33.23
CA MET A 1 7.13 6.34 -32.07
C MET A 1 6.08 6.86 -31.10
N ALA A 2 5.50 5.98 -30.28
CA ALA A 2 4.50 6.36 -29.30
C ALA A 2 5.24 6.79 -28.03
N SER A 3 5.08 8.05 -27.66
CA SER A 3 5.57 8.59 -26.40
C SER A 3 4.91 7.82 -25.27
N ALA A 4 5.70 7.02 -24.54
CA ALA A 4 5.32 6.58 -23.23
C ALA A 4 5.30 7.84 -22.36
N ASP A 5 4.09 8.35 -22.13
CA ASP A 5 3.78 9.28 -21.05
C ASP A 5 4.25 8.61 -19.77
N SER A 6 5.51 8.88 -19.43
CA SER A 6 6.14 8.46 -18.20
C SER A 6 5.51 9.39 -17.20
N GLY A 7 4.34 9.01 -16.68
CA GLY A 7 3.66 9.72 -15.63
C GLY A 7 4.70 10.01 -14.56
N ASP A 8 5.10 11.27 -14.50
CA ASP A 8 5.92 11.84 -13.45
C ASP A 8 5.00 11.85 -12.23
N TYR A 9 4.83 10.68 -11.62
CA TYR A 9 4.23 10.57 -10.30
C TYR A 9 5.26 11.21 -9.40
N ASP A 10 5.03 12.49 -9.09
CA ASP A 10 5.70 13.24 -8.04
C ASP A 10 6.22 12.27 -6.98
N ALA A 11 7.54 12.26 -6.78
CA ALA A 11 8.20 11.38 -5.83
C ALA A 11 7.84 11.82 -4.41
N GLY A 12 6.56 11.63 -4.04
CA GLY A 12 5.99 12.00 -2.77
C GLY A 12 6.67 11.24 -1.64
N GLU A 13 6.58 11.81 -0.45
CA GLU A 13 7.08 11.16 0.77
C GLU A 13 6.26 9.88 1.02
N TYR A 14 6.88 8.73 0.79
CA TYR A 14 6.28 7.43 1.07
C TYR A 14 6.62 6.95 2.48
N THR A 15 5.61 6.50 3.22
CA THR A 15 5.77 5.68 4.42
C THR A 15 5.62 4.21 4.04
N TYR A 16 6.54 3.35 4.48
CA TYR A 16 6.50 1.92 4.19
C TYR A 16 6.17 1.10 5.43
N LEU A 17 5.35 0.07 5.26
CA LEU A 17 5.08 -0.94 6.28
C LEU A 17 5.29 -2.33 5.67
N THR A 18 6.13 -3.13 6.30
CA THR A 18 6.40 -4.51 5.87
C THR A 18 5.94 -5.45 6.97
N LEU A 19 5.00 -6.34 6.66
CA LEU A 19 4.42 -7.27 7.62
C LEU A 19 4.74 -8.72 7.24
N PRO A 20 5.25 -9.56 8.16
CA PRO A 20 5.36 -11.00 7.94
C PRO A 20 3.95 -11.62 7.92
N PRO A 21 3.78 -12.88 7.47
CA PRO A 21 2.47 -13.49 7.22
C PRO A 21 1.58 -13.78 8.45
N ASP A 22 1.95 -13.25 9.63
CA ASP A 22 1.28 -13.53 10.90
C ASP A 22 0.03 -12.66 11.08
N ARG A 23 -1.12 -13.31 11.37
CA ARG A 23 -2.41 -12.62 11.58
C ARG A 23 -2.39 -11.65 12.76
N ALA A 24 -1.55 -11.85 13.77
CA ALA A 24 -1.48 -10.98 14.93
C ALA A 24 -0.97 -9.56 14.58
N LEU A 25 -0.30 -9.39 13.43
CA LEU A 25 0.27 -8.12 13.00
C LEU A 25 -0.66 -7.33 12.07
N ARG A 26 -1.86 -7.84 11.76
CA ARG A 26 -2.89 -7.12 11.00
C ARG A 26 -3.29 -5.80 11.68
N SER A 27 -3.35 -5.80 13.01
CA SER A 27 -3.61 -4.59 13.81
C SER A 27 -2.58 -3.47 13.61
N CYS A 28 -1.38 -3.77 13.10
CA CYS A 28 -0.37 -2.75 12.78
C CYS A 28 -0.80 -1.87 11.62
N ILE A 29 -1.61 -2.38 10.70
CA ILE A 29 -2.15 -1.61 9.56
C ILE A 29 -3.03 -0.48 10.10
N GLY A 30 -3.97 -0.80 10.99
CA GLY A 30 -4.87 0.19 11.59
C GLY A 30 -4.13 1.32 12.30
N LEU A 31 -3.06 1.02 13.03
CA LEU A 31 -2.25 2.04 13.71
C LEU A 31 -1.59 3.00 12.74
N VAL A 32 -1.03 2.48 11.64
CA VAL A 32 -0.37 3.32 10.62
C VAL A 32 -1.39 4.17 9.87
N VAL A 33 -2.51 3.59 9.41
CA VAL A 33 -3.55 4.33 8.69
C VAL A 33 -4.16 5.40 9.58
N ALA A 34 -4.47 5.09 10.85
CA ALA A 34 -5.00 6.07 11.80
C ALA A 34 -4.02 7.24 12.04
N GLY A 35 -2.73 6.94 12.22
CA GLY A 35 -1.70 7.96 12.41
C GLY A 35 -1.52 8.85 11.19
N LEU A 36 -1.55 8.27 9.98
CA LEU A 36 -1.44 9.02 8.73
C LEU A 36 -2.68 9.87 8.45
N ALA A 37 -3.88 9.32 8.63
CA ALA A 37 -5.14 10.06 8.50
C ALA A 37 -5.19 11.24 9.49
N ALA A 38 -4.75 11.04 10.74
CA ALA A 38 -4.65 12.11 11.72
C ALA A 38 -3.66 13.21 11.30
N ARG A 39 -2.49 12.85 10.75
CA ARG A 39 -1.50 13.81 10.22
C ARG A 39 -2.04 14.63 9.06
N ALA A 40 -2.81 14.01 8.16
CA ALA A 40 -3.44 14.67 7.02
C ALA A 40 -4.78 15.33 7.36
N ARG A 41 -5.23 15.29 8.62
CA ARG A 41 -6.51 15.87 9.08
C ARG A 41 -7.73 15.33 8.33
N ILE A 42 -7.64 14.08 7.86
CA ILE A 42 -8.72 13.38 7.14
C ILE A 42 -9.74 12.85 8.15
N GLY A 43 -11.03 12.94 7.83
CA GLY A 43 -12.10 12.36 8.64
C GLY A 43 -12.00 10.84 8.73
N VAL A 44 -12.27 10.28 9.92
CA VAL A 44 -12.12 8.82 10.18
C VAL A 44 -13.32 7.98 9.75
N ALA A 45 -14.30 8.54 9.02
CA ALA A 45 -15.55 7.86 8.68
C ALA A 45 -15.35 6.61 7.79
N GLY A 46 -14.24 6.53 7.03
CA GLY A 46 -13.87 5.37 6.21
C GLY A 46 -12.63 4.61 6.71
N LEU A 47 -12.19 4.87 7.95
CA LEU A 47 -10.95 4.28 8.47
C LEU A 47 -11.05 2.77 8.65
N GLU A 48 -12.17 2.29 9.19
CA GLU A 48 -12.39 0.86 9.43
C GLU A 48 -12.43 0.08 8.11
N GLU A 49 -13.20 0.56 7.13
CA GLU A 49 -13.27 -0.02 5.79
C GLU A 49 -11.91 -0.02 5.09
N ALA A 50 -11.16 1.08 5.17
CA ALA A 50 -9.80 1.15 4.63
C ALA A 50 -8.87 0.09 5.24
N VAL A 51 -8.96 -0.13 6.55
CA VAL A 51 -8.16 -1.15 7.24
C VAL A 51 -8.58 -2.54 6.80
N GLU A 52 -9.87 -2.84 6.73
CA GLU A 52 -10.37 -4.14 6.26
C GLU A 52 -9.88 -4.46 4.84
N LEU A 53 -9.94 -3.49 3.93
CA LEU A 53 -9.46 -3.66 2.55
C LEU A 53 -7.95 -3.97 2.48
N LEU A 54 -7.15 -3.35 3.34
CA LEU A 54 -5.70 -3.60 3.42
C LEU A 54 -5.36 -4.93 4.10
N GLU A 55 -6.14 -5.31 5.11
CA GLU A 55 -6.03 -6.60 5.79
C GLU A 55 -6.38 -7.78 4.87
N ASP A 56 -7.38 -7.61 3.99
CA ASP A 56 -7.75 -8.61 2.99
C ASP A 56 -6.65 -8.87 1.95
N ARG A 57 -5.77 -7.89 1.73
CA ARG A 57 -4.58 -8.04 0.87
C ARG A 57 -3.36 -8.60 1.59
N HIS A 58 -3.42 -8.74 2.91
CA HIS A 58 -2.34 -9.30 3.69
C HIS A 58 -2.16 -10.80 3.39
N SER A 59 -0.98 -11.15 2.87
CA SER A 59 -0.63 -12.53 2.60
C SER A 59 -0.43 -13.31 3.89
N THR A 60 -0.96 -14.54 3.93
CA THR A 60 -0.70 -15.51 5.01
C THR A 60 0.43 -16.47 4.69
N LYS A 61 1.08 -16.31 3.52
CA LYS A 61 2.13 -17.21 3.03
C LYS A 61 3.49 -16.53 2.87
N GLY A 62 3.51 -15.21 2.75
CA GLY A 62 4.71 -14.42 2.56
C GLY A 62 4.59 -13.02 3.15
N THR A 63 5.71 -12.31 3.16
CA THR A 63 5.75 -10.91 3.60
C THR A 63 4.89 -10.06 2.69
N THR A 64 4.09 -9.16 3.26
CA THR A 64 3.33 -8.17 2.50
C THR A 64 3.94 -6.80 2.75
N ARG A 65 4.20 -6.06 1.68
CA ARG A 65 4.71 -4.69 1.76
C ARG A 65 3.62 -3.71 1.35
N TYR A 66 3.43 -2.71 2.18
CA TYR A 66 2.53 -1.59 1.98
C TYR A 66 3.36 -0.33 1.81
N ARG A 67 2.89 0.58 0.95
CA ARG A 67 3.35 1.97 0.94
C ARG A 67 2.15 2.89 1.08
N PHE A 68 2.40 4.01 1.71
CA PHE A 68 1.41 5.04 1.96
C PHE A 68 1.96 6.38 1.50
N SER A 69 1.15 7.16 0.80
CA SER A 69 1.47 8.52 0.42
C SER A 69 0.36 9.46 0.87
N LEU A 70 0.78 10.62 1.38
CA LEU A 70 -0.14 11.72 1.67
C LEU A 70 -0.18 12.63 0.44
N LYS A 71 -1.39 12.87 -0.06
CA LYS A 71 -1.69 13.90 -1.07
C LYS A 71 -2.28 15.12 -0.35
N GLU A 72 -2.40 16.24 -1.07
CA GLU A 72 -2.94 17.50 -0.52
C GLU A 72 -4.29 17.30 0.20
N ASP A 73 -5.14 16.41 -0.32
CA ASP A 73 -6.50 16.17 0.18
C ASP A 73 -6.76 14.72 0.65
N GLY A 74 -5.72 13.89 0.82
CA GLY A 74 -5.97 12.47 1.03
C GLY A 74 -4.79 11.57 1.40
N LEU A 75 -5.12 10.32 1.70
CA LEU A 75 -4.18 9.23 1.96
C LEU A 75 -4.39 8.15 0.91
N VAL A 76 -3.32 7.79 0.21
CA VAL A 76 -3.31 6.63 -0.69
C VAL A 76 -2.51 5.51 -0.05
N ALA A 77 -3.08 4.31 -0.04
CA ALA A 77 -2.40 3.10 0.40
C ALA A 77 -2.32 2.09 -0.75
N GLU A 78 -1.11 1.60 -0.97
CA GLU A 78 -0.80 0.67 -2.03
C GLU A 78 -0.11 -0.57 -1.44
N VAL A 79 -0.33 -1.70 -2.10
CA VAL A 79 0.29 -2.97 -1.76
C VAL A 79 1.22 -3.39 -2.88
N GLU A 80 2.39 -3.87 -2.52
CA GLU A 80 3.38 -4.42 -3.44
C GLU A 80 2.79 -5.64 -4.17
N GLU A 81 2.83 -5.61 -5.50
CA GLU A 81 2.49 -6.73 -6.36
C GLU A 81 3.69 -7.70 -6.41
N GLY A 82 3.82 -8.54 -5.38
CA GLY A 82 4.88 -9.54 -5.27
C GLY A 82 4.32 -10.95 -5.00
N GLU A 83 4.73 -11.91 -5.85
CA GLU A 83 4.61 -13.40 -5.77
C GLU A 83 3.28 -14.04 -5.30
N GLN A 84 2.20 -13.30 -5.10
CA GLN A 84 0.91 -13.91 -4.77
C GLN A 84 0.23 -14.60 -5.97
N ASP A 85 0.73 -14.40 -7.20
CA ASP A 85 0.08 -14.88 -8.44
C ASP A 85 0.99 -15.59 -9.46
N VAL A 86 2.28 -15.80 -9.19
CA VAL A 86 3.16 -16.47 -10.18
C VAL A 86 4.04 -17.51 -9.51
N GLY A 87 3.62 -18.77 -9.64
CA GLY A 87 4.58 -19.86 -9.57
C GLY A 87 5.54 -19.74 -10.75
N ARG A 88 6.77 -19.27 -10.52
CA ARG A 88 7.99 -19.63 -11.27
C ARG A 88 9.22 -18.91 -10.74
N ASP A 89 10.16 -19.72 -10.28
CA ASP A 89 11.61 -19.66 -10.54
C ASP A 89 12.33 -18.30 -10.44
N ASN A 90 13.13 -18.19 -9.38
CA ASN A 90 14.48 -17.63 -9.33
C ASN A 90 14.94 -16.81 -10.57
N VAL A 91 14.58 -15.53 -10.65
CA VAL A 91 15.42 -14.54 -11.34
C VAL A 91 15.31 -13.21 -10.62
N GLU A 92 16.44 -12.76 -10.04
CA GLU A 92 16.67 -11.36 -9.69
C GLU A 92 16.62 -10.52 -10.97
N VAL A 93 15.43 -10.05 -11.34
CA VAL A 93 15.27 -8.95 -12.28
C VAL A 93 14.79 -7.77 -11.45
N ALA A 94 15.58 -6.70 -11.42
CA ALA A 94 15.11 -5.37 -11.02
C ALA A 94 14.06 -4.88 -12.04
N GLY A 95 12.93 -5.57 -12.11
CA GLY A 95 11.70 -5.11 -12.75
C GLY A 95 11.00 -4.19 -11.76
N GLU A 96 10.42 -3.11 -12.27
CA GLU A 96 9.63 -2.18 -11.48
C GLU A 96 8.66 -2.95 -10.60
N VAL A 97 8.90 -2.91 -9.29
CA VAL A 97 8.01 -3.48 -8.30
C VAL A 97 6.63 -2.85 -8.53
N GLY A 98 5.66 -3.65 -8.98
CA GLY A 98 4.30 -3.20 -9.20
C GLY A 98 3.68 -2.79 -7.87
N TRP A 99 2.95 -1.67 -7.86
CA TRP A 99 2.21 -1.22 -6.69
C TRP A 99 0.76 -1.06 -7.07
N ARG A 100 -0.11 -1.67 -6.29
CA ARG A 100 -1.54 -1.61 -6.52
C ARG A 100 -2.20 -0.76 -5.47
N THR A 101 -2.89 0.30 -5.89
CA THR A 101 -3.77 1.08 -5.01
C THR A 101 -4.90 0.20 -4.48
N VAL A 102 -5.03 0.17 -3.16
CA VAL A 102 -6.08 -0.57 -2.45
C VAL A 102 -7.04 0.39 -1.77
N VAL A 103 -6.52 1.50 -1.24
CA VAL A 103 -7.30 2.52 -0.54
C VAL A 103 -6.92 3.89 -1.06
N GLU A 104 -7.94 4.73 -1.26
CA GLU A 104 -7.81 6.16 -1.40
C GLU A 104 -8.82 6.81 -0.45
N MET A 105 -8.32 7.48 0.59
CA MET A 105 -9.13 8.24 1.53
C MET A 105 -9.04 9.71 1.17
N VAL A 106 -10.17 10.36 1.01
CA VAL A 106 -10.28 11.80 0.72
C VAL A 106 -11.10 12.49 1.81
N SER A 107 -10.80 13.75 2.08
CA SER A 107 -11.54 14.57 3.06
C SER A 107 -12.93 15.00 2.58
#